data_AF-A0A382C953-F1
#
_entry.id   AF-A0A382C953-F1
#
_cell.length_a   1.000
_cell.length_b   1.000
_cell.length_c   1.000
_cell.angle_alpha   90.00
_cell.angle_beta   90.00
_cell.angle_gamma   90.00
#
_symmetry.space_group_name_H-M   'P 1'
#
loop_
_entity.id
_entity.type
_entity.pdbx_description
1 polymer ?
#
loop_
_entity_poly.entity_id
_entity_poly.type
_entity_poly.pdbx_seq_one_letter_code
_entity_poly.pdbx_strand_id
1 'polypeptide(L)'
;VTATAYTLAFTSAPDYETPGSDASSNDYAVTVTISDGTNTGSTISYTVTVDDTNDQTPTYSSSDTTPNINEGTTAVETLTVTDTDTGDVNACTLAGDDSEDFTCTVSGDSVSLAFTSAPDYDTAGDDDADNDYLVTVTISDGTNTGSTVSYTVTVDDTNDQTPTYSGGDTTPSVAEGTTAVDS
;
A
#
# COMPACT_ATOMS: atom_id res chain seq x y z
N VAL A 1 12.88 58.34 6.73
CA VAL A 1 12.94 56.96 7.28
C VAL A 1 13.98 56.23 6.46
N THR A 2 15.19 56.02 6.97
CA THR A 2 16.24 55.29 6.24
C THR A 2 16.10 53.80 6.57
N ALA A 3 15.13 53.13 5.95
CA ALA A 3 15.14 51.68 5.91
C ALA A 3 16.27 51.26 4.95
N THR A 4 17.41 50.85 5.49
CA THR A 4 18.56 50.37 4.70
C THR A 4 18.45 48.89 4.36
N ALA A 5 17.37 48.22 4.79
CA ALA A 5 17.10 46.82 4.50
C ALA A 5 15.59 46.60 4.33
N TYR A 6 15.24 45.78 3.33
CA TYR A 6 13.90 45.27 3.10
C TYR A 6 13.97 43.74 3.19
N THR A 7 12.97 43.13 3.83
CA THR A 7 12.82 41.67 3.86
C THR A 7 11.62 41.34 3.00
N LEU A 8 11.82 40.49 1.99
CA LEU A 8 10.73 39.84 1.27
C LEU A 8 10.49 38.48 1.93
N ALA A 9 9.25 38.21 2.33
CA ALA A 9 8.85 36.97 2.96
C ALA A 9 7.39 36.68 2.64
N PHE A 10 7.01 35.40 2.63
CA PHE A 10 5.61 35.00 2.61
C PHE A 10 4.94 35.36 3.94
N THR A 11 3.63 35.65 3.89
CA THR A 11 2.82 35.92 5.09
C THR A 11 2.41 34.65 5.84
N SER A 12 2.44 33.52 5.15
CA SER A 12 2.22 32.15 5.65
C SER A 12 3.23 31.24 4.97
N ALA A 13 3.54 30.08 5.54
CA ALA A 13 4.36 29.08 4.84
C ALA A 13 3.68 28.72 3.49
N PRO A 14 4.43 28.70 2.38
CA PRO A 14 3.92 28.12 1.14
C PRO A 14 3.79 26.60 1.29
N ASP A 15 2.94 26.01 0.45
CA ASP A 15 2.62 24.58 0.36
C ASP A 15 2.69 24.25 -1.14
N TYR A 16 3.53 23.28 -1.53
CA TYR A 16 3.82 22.98 -2.93
C TYR A 16 2.65 22.24 -3.58
N GLU A 17 1.96 21.41 -2.81
CA GLU A 17 0.81 20.57 -3.17
C GLU A 17 -0.47 21.43 -3.27
N THR A 18 -0.48 22.59 -2.60
CA THR A 18 -1.53 23.61 -2.69
C THR A 18 -0.98 24.97 -3.17
N PRO A 19 -0.64 25.12 -4.48
CA PRO A 19 -0.06 26.34 -5.02
C PRO A 19 -0.94 27.57 -4.79
N GLY A 20 -0.40 28.56 -4.09
CA GLY A 20 -1.12 29.78 -3.71
C GLY A 20 -0.90 30.99 -4.62
N SER A 21 -0.18 30.85 -5.74
CA SER A 21 0.07 31.96 -6.67
C SER A 21 -1.16 32.26 -7.53
N ASP A 22 -1.21 33.47 -8.12
CA ASP A 22 -2.29 33.88 -9.05
C ASP A 22 -2.38 33.00 -10.31
N ALA A 23 -1.28 32.33 -10.67
CA ALA A 23 -1.21 31.40 -11.80
C ALA A 23 -1.49 29.95 -11.40
N SER A 24 -1.80 29.68 -10.12
CA SER A 24 -1.94 28.34 -9.56
C SER A 24 -0.71 27.45 -9.81
N SER A 25 0.47 28.06 -9.71
CA SER A 25 1.78 27.41 -9.81
C SER A 25 2.64 27.68 -8.58
N ASN A 26 3.75 26.94 -8.46
CA ASN A 26 4.75 27.15 -7.42
C ASN A 26 5.74 28.29 -7.72
N ASP A 27 5.45 29.12 -8.72
CA ASP A 27 6.23 30.31 -9.09
C ASP A 27 5.48 31.61 -8.73
N TYR A 28 6.03 32.37 -7.80
CA TYR A 28 5.47 33.63 -7.33
C TYR A 28 6.18 34.84 -7.94
N ALA A 29 5.48 35.56 -8.81
CA ALA A 29 5.98 36.80 -9.39
C ALA A 29 5.77 37.98 -8.43
N VAL A 30 6.87 38.54 -7.94
CA VAL A 30 6.85 39.67 -6.99
C VAL A 30 7.49 40.89 -7.62
N THR A 31 6.81 42.03 -7.60
CA THR A 31 7.36 43.31 -8.08
C THR A 31 7.53 44.27 -6.90
N VAL A 32 8.77 44.72 -6.66
CA VAL A 32 9.12 45.66 -5.61
C VAL A 32 9.50 46.99 -6.23
N THR A 33 8.78 48.06 -5.86
CA THR A 33 9.07 49.43 -6.30
C THR A 33 9.53 50.26 -5.11
N ILE A 34 10.71 50.86 -5.22
CA ILE A 34 11.27 51.71 -4.16
C ILE A 34 10.69 53.11 -4.30
N SER A 35 10.27 53.75 -3.20
CA SER A 35 9.82 55.15 -3.20
C SER A 35 10.27 55.86 -1.92
N ASP A 36 10.55 57.16 -2.02
CA ASP A 36 10.81 58.03 -0.87
C ASP A 36 9.52 58.69 -0.33
N GLY A 37 8.35 58.30 -0.84
CA GLY A 37 7.04 58.87 -0.52
C GLY A 37 6.65 60.08 -1.38
N THR A 38 7.57 60.63 -2.18
CA THR A 38 7.31 61.71 -3.16
C THR A 38 7.69 61.30 -4.58
N ASN A 39 8.83 60.63 -4.73
CA ASN A 39 9.39 60.13 -5.97
C ASN A 39 9.31 58.61 -5.99
N THR A 40 9.01 58.06 -7.16
CA THR A 40 9.11 56.62 -7.43
C THR A 40 10.48 56.34 -8.03
N GLY A 41 11.22 55.41 -7.42
CA GLY A 41 12.53 54.95 -7.86
C GLY A 41 12.43 53.71 -8.75
N SER A 42 13.47 52.87 -8.70
CA SER A 42 13.56 51.64 -9.49
C SER A 42 12.53 50.60 -9.05
N THR A 43 12.11 49.79 -10.03
CA THR A 43 11.30 48.60 -9.84
C THR A 43 12.15 47.36 -10.11
N ILE A 44 12.04 46.36 -9.26
CA ILE A 44 12.70 45.06 -9.40
C ILE A 44 11.63 43.98 -9.40
N SER A 45 11.70 43.05 -10.35
CA SER A 45 10.84 41.87 -10.39
C SER A 45 11.63 40.64 -9.95
N TYR A 46 11.02 39.84 -9.10
CA TYR A 46 11.52 38.57 -8.60
C TYR A 46 10.56 37.46 -9.02
N THR A 47 11.12 36.28 -9.28
CA THR A 47 10.37 35.03 -9.26
C THR A 47 10.87 34.23 -8.07
N VAL A 48 9.96 33.87 -7.18
CA VAL A 48 10.24 32.96 -6.06
C VAL A 48 9.60 31.63 -6.38
N THR A 49 10.42 30.60 -6.58
CA THR A 49 9.95 29.23 -6.81
C THR A 49 9.91 28.50 -5.46
N VAL A 50 8.83 27.78 -5.21
CA VAL A 50 8.69 26.86 -4.08
C VAL A 50 9.15 25.50 -4.56
N ASP A 51 10.14 24.93 -3.87
CA ASP A 51 10.60 23.57 -4.11
C ASP A 51 9.76 22.60 -3.26
N ASP A 52 9.51 21.42 -3.83
CA ASP A 52 8.80 20.32 -3.18
C ASP A 52 9.65 19.70 -2.06
N THR A 53 8.98 19.32 -0.98
CA THR A 53 9.57 18.58 0.15
C THR A 53 8.65 17.44 0.51
N ASN A 54 9.22 16.26 0.81
CA ASN A 54 8.45 15.11 1.27
C ASN A 54 7.84 15.36 2.67
N ASP A 55 6.64 15.93 2.69
CA ASP A 55 5.88 16.33 3.87
C ASP A 55 4.43 15.84 3.86
N GLN A 56 3.98 15.22 2.77
CA GLN A 56 2.74 14.47 2.70
C GLN A 56 2.94 13.07 3.28
N THR A 57 1.99 12.62 4.10
CA THR A 57 1.97 11.24 4.57
C THR A 57 1.18 10.37 3.58
N PRO A 58 1.73 9.22 3.13
CA PRO A 58 1.03 8.29 2.25
C PRO A 58 -0.33 7.88 2.85
N THR A 59 -1.39 8.03 2.06
CA THR A 59 -2.74 7.62 2.45
C THR A 59 -3.27 6.52 1.55
N TYR A 60 -3.96 5.55 2.14
CA TYR A 60 -4.51 4.40 1.43
C TYR A 60 -5.55 3.71 2.31
N SER A 61 -6.36 2.84 1.71
CA SER A 61 -7.36 2.04 2.41
C SER A 61 -7.61 0.74 1.69
N SER A 62 -7.83 -0.33 2.43
CA SER A 62 -8.33 -1.58 1.88
C SER A 62 -9.82 -1.50 1.56
N SER A 63 -10.21 -2.20 0.50
CA SER A 63 -11.61 -2.44 0.13
C SER A 63 -12.22 -3.63 0.88
N ASP A 64 -11.39 -4.56 1.34
CA ASP A 64 -11.77 -5.77 2.08
C ASP A 64 -10.61 -6.24 2.97
N THR A 65 -10.79 -6.11 4.29
CA THR A 65 -9.80 -6.56 5.28
C THR A 65 -9.97 -8.03 5.67
N THR A 66 -11.01 -8.70 5.20
CA THR A 66 -11.27 -10.13 5.46
C THR A 66 -11.58 -10.90 4.17
N PRO A 67 -10.68 -10.87 3.18
CA PRO A 67 -10.93 -11.52 1.90
C PRO A 67 -10.88 -13.04 2.04
N ASN A 68 -11.77 -13.74 1.32
CA ASN A 68 -11.67 -15.18 1.10
C ASN A 68 -11.00 -15.43 -0.24
N ILE A 69 -9.95 -16.26 -0.25
CA ILE A 69 -9.13 -16.56 -1.43
C ILE A 69 -9.11 -18.07 -1.61
N ASN A 70 -9.44 -18.56 -2.80
CA ASN A 70 -9.29 -19.98 -3.11
C ASN A 70 -7.82 -20.39 -3.02
N GLU A 71 -7.57 -21.57 -2.47
CA GLU A 71 -6.25 -22.20 -2.51
C GLU A 71 -5.68 -22.28 -3.94
N GLY A 72 -4.36 -22.44 -4.05
CA GLY A 72 -3.69 -22.48 -5.35
C GLY A 72 -3.56 -21.12 -6.06
N THR A 73 -4.01 -20.02 -5.44
CA THR A 73 -3.85 -18.65 -5.94
C THR A 73 -3.08 -17.77 -4.96
N THR A 74 -2.40 -16.72 -5.43
CA THR A 74 -1.54 -15.89 -4.57
C THR A 74 -2.01 -14.46 -4.39
N ALA A 75 -2.80 -13.91 -5.31
CA ALA A 75 -3.18 -12.50 -5.26
C ALA A 75 -4.21 -12.25 -4.15
N VAL A 76 -3.96 -11.26 -3.29
CA VAL A 76 -4.86 -10.89 -2.18
C VAL A 76 -5.56 -9.57 -2.50
N GLU A 77 -4.80 -8.47 -2.55
CA GLU A 77 -5.37 -7.14 -2.83
C GLU A 77 -4.34 -6.26 -3.57
N THR A 78 -4.86 -5.29 -4.33
CA THR A 78 -4.08 -4.15 -4.81
C THR A 78 -4.64 -2.86 -4.19
N LEU A 79 -3.80 -2.16 -3.44
CA LEU A 79 -4.08 -0.87 -2.84
C LEU A 79 -3.61 0.26 -3.75
N THR A 80 -4.35 1.37 -3.73
CA THR A 80 -3.91 2.63 -4.32
C THR A 80 -3.50 3.57 -3.20
N VAL A 81 -2.28 4.08 -3.28
CA VAL A 81 -1.70 5.08 -2.39
C VAL A 81 -1.95 6.46 -2.98
N THR A 82 -2.27 7.42 -2.13
CA THR A 82 -2.26 8.84 -2.46
C THR A 82 -1.11 9.47 -1.71
N ASP A 83 -0.12 9.88 -2.49
CA ASP A 83 1.05 10.66 -2.11
C ASP A 83 1.40 11.53 -3.34
N THR A 84 1.42 12.84 -3.19
CA THR A 84 1.65 13.77 -4.30
C THR A 84 3.03 14.41 -4.31
N ASP A 85 3.85 14.10 -3.31
CA ASP A 85 5.21 14.59 -3.22
C ASP A 85 6.02 14.04 -4.41
N THR A 86 7.04 14.79 -4.85
CA THR A 86 7.88 14.40 -5.98
C THR A 86 9.28 13.99 -5.55
N GLY A 87 9.74 12.85 -6.07
CA GLY A 87 11.12 12.39 -5.90
C GLY A 87 11.37 11.52 -4.66
N ASP A 88 10.34 11.31 -3.85
CA ASP A 88 10.25 10.24 -2.85
C ASP A 88 9.89 8.90 -3.50
N VAL A 89 9.90 7.83 -2.71
CA VAL A 89 9.53 6.48 -3.17
C VAL A 89 8.77 5.76 -2.06
N ASN A 90 7.52 5.43 -2.34
CA ASN A 90 6.72 4.57 -1.49
C ASN A 90 7.31 3.15 -1.36
N ALA A 91 7.39 2.66 -0.13
CA ALA A 91 7.84 1.33 0.23
C ALA A 91 6.83 0.67 1.17
N CYS A 92 6.62 -0.63 1.00
CA CYS A 92 5.71 -1.41 1.82
C CYS A 92 6.50 -2.30 2.80
N THR A 93 5.97 -2.42 4.02
CA THR A 93 6.46 -3.33 5.06
C THR A 93 5.31 -4.20 5.57
N LEU A 94 5.65 -5.43 5.91
CA LEU A 94 4.72 -6.44 6.43
C LEU A 94 5.05 -6.75 7.89
N ALA A 95 4.01 -7.01 8.67
CA ALA A 95 4.06 -7.48 10.05
C ALA A 95 2.84 -8.37 10.32
N GLY A 96 2.75 -9.00 11.49
CA GLY A 96 1.73 -10.01 11.79
C GLY A 96 2.36 -11.39 11.93
N ASP A 97 1.56 -12.33 12.42
CA ASP A 97 2.03 -13.69 12.71
C ASP A 97 2.44 -14.37 11.40
N ASP A 98 1.60 -14.32 10.36
CA ASP A 98 1.83 -14.97 9.07
C ASP A 98 2.55 -14.07 8.03
N SER A 99 3.23 -13.01 8.49
CA SER A 99 3.79 -12.00 7.56
C SER A 99 4.88 -12.53 6.61
N GLU A 100 5.55 -13.63 6.97
CA GLU A 100 6.56 -14.28 6.12
C GLU A 100 5.94 -15.00 4.92
N ASP A 101 4.65 -15.34 4.97
CA ASP A 101 3.93 -15.98 3.88
C ASP A 101 3.46 -15.00 2.80
N PHE A 102 3.68 -13.70 3.00
CA PHE A 102 3.28 -12.65 2.07
C PHE A 102 4.46 -11.90 1.46
N THR A 103 4.17 -11.32 0.30
CA THR A 103 4.97 -10.33 -0.38
C THR A 103 4.17 -9.06 -0.55
N CYS A 104 4.86 -7.93 -0.47
CA CYS A 104 4.30 -6.63 -0.76
C CYS A 104 5.19 -5.89 -1.75
N THR A 105 4.62 -5.48 -2.88
CA THR A 105 5.37 -4.80 -3.94
C THR A 105 4.73 -3.46 -4.28
N VAL A 106 5.57 -2.44 -4.49
CA VAL A 106 5.14 -1.09 -4.83
C VAL A 106 5.56 -0.76 -6.25
N SER A 107 4.64 -0.21 -7.06
CA SER A 107 4.89 0.23 -8.42
C SER A 107 4.12 1.52 -8.69
N GLY A 108 4.81 2.66 -8.59
CA GLY A 108 4.15 3.97 -8.54
C GLY A 108 3.24 4.04 -7.33
N ASP A 109 1.99 4.42 -7.55
CA ASP A 109 0.97 4.56 -6.50
C ASP A 109 0.23 3.25 -6.18
N SER A 110 0.60 2.14 -6.83
CA SER A 110 -0.04 0.84 -6.59
C SER A 110 0.81 -0.05 -5.69
N VAL A 111 0.17 -0.64 -4.68
CA VAL A 111 0.77 -1.63 -3.79
C VAL A 111 0.04 -2.95 -3.92
N SER A 112 0.75 -4.02 -4.29
CA SER A 112 0.18 -5.36 -4.42
C SER A 112 0.59 -6.22 -3.22
N LEU A 113 -0.41 -6.74 -2.51
CA LEU A 113 -0.29 -7.76 -1.48
C LEU A 113 -0.62 -9.12 -2.08
N ALA A 114 0.28 -10.09 -1.91
CA ALA A 114 0.11 -11.44 -2.42
C ALA A 114 0.87 -12.45 -1.55
N PHE A 115 0.41 -13.70 -1.51
CA PHE A 115 1.19 -14.78 -0.92
C PHE A 115 2.51 -15.02 -1.68
N THR A 116 3.57 -15.36 -0.94
CA THR A 116 4.88 -15.77 -1.46
C THR A 116 4.79 -17.09 -2.23
N SER A 117 3.97 -18.02 -1.74
CA SER A 117 3.61 -19.29 -2.39
C SER A 117 2.11 -19.49 -2.29
N ALA A 118 1.49 -20.16 -3.26
CA ALA A 118 0.06 -20.42 -3.17
C ALA A 118 -0.24 -21.28 -1.93
N PRO A 119 -1.23 -20.91 -1.10
CA PRO A 119 -1.65 -21.73 0.03
C PRO A 119 -2.38 -22.98 -0.47
N ASP A 120 -2.42 -23.99 0.38
CA ASP A 120 -3.07 -25.29 0.22
C ASP A 120 -3.93 -25.51 1.47
N TYR A 121 -5.24 -25.63 1.30
CA TYR A 121 -6.21 -25.67 2.39
C TYR A 121 -6.05 -26.94 3.24
N ASP A 122 -5.75 -28.06 2.57
CA ASP A 122 -5.56 -29.36 3.20
C ASP A 122 -4.22 -29.48 3.95
N THR A 123 -3.29 -28.56 3.67
CA THR A 123 -2.00 -28.41 4.36
C THR A 123 -1.72 -26.96 4.76
N ALA A 124 -2.58 -26.44 5.63
CA ALA A 124 -2.50 -25.12 6.24
C ALA A 124 -1.04 -24.76 6.66
N GLY A 125 -0.53 -23.66 6.08
CA GLY A 125 0.86 -23.21 6.22
C GLY A 125 1.04 -22.02 7.16
N ASP A 126 -0.06 -21.44 7.64
CA ASP A 126 -0.16 -20.42 8.67
C ASP A 126 0.33 -20.91 10.04
N ASP A 127 0.63 -19.97 10.93
CA ASP A 127 1.30 -20.19 12.20
C ASP A 127 0.49 -21.08 13.17
N ASP A 128 -0.84 -21.02 13.13
CA ASP A 128 -1.73 -21.84 13.98
C ASP A 128 -2.55 -22.90 13.23
N ALA A 129 -2.36 -23.01 11.91
CA ALA A 129 -2.92 -24.03 11.03
C ALA A 129 -4.47 -24.04 10.99
N ASP A 130 -5.09 -22.87 10.97
CA ASP A 130 -6.55 -22.70 10.89
C ASP A 130 -7.07 -22.19 9.54
N ASN A 131 -6.15 -21.90 8.59
CA ASN A 131 -6.40 -21.34 7.26
C ASN A 131 -6.82 -19.86 7.24
N ASP A 132 -6.69 -19.14 8.35
CA ASP A 132 -6.85 -17.69 8.43
C ASP A 132 -5.47 -17.02 8.62
N TYR A 133 -4.97 -16.36 7.59
CA TYR A 133 -3.64 -15.73 7.60
C TYR A 133 -3.71 -14.27 8.04
N LEU A 134 -2.98 -13.90 9.09
CA LEU A 134 -2.94 -12.57 9.70
C LEU A 134 -1.73 -11.77 9.22
N VAL A 135 -1.98 -10.77 8.38
CA VAL A 135 -0.93 -9.87 7.87
C VAL A 135 -1.33 -8.40 8.02
N THR A 136 -0.36 -7.57 8.39
CA THR A 136 -0.48 -6.13 8.51
C THR A 136 0.44 -5.43 7.53
N VAL A 137 -0.14 -4.55 6.72
CA VAL A 137 0.53 -3.75 5.69
C VAL A 137 0.75 -2.33 6.20
N THR A 138 1.98 -1.82 6.06
CA THR A 138 2.33 -0.42 6.32
C THR A 138 3.13 0.15 5.15
N ILE A 139 2.73 1.32 4.64
CA ILE A 139 3.38 2.02 3.53
C ILE A 139 4.05 3.30 4.05
N SER A 140 5.27 3.57 3.60
CA SER A 140 6.07 4.74 3.95
C SER A 140 6.83 5.23 2.72
N ASP A 141 6.92 6.55 2.54
CA ASP A 141 7.74 7.23 1.52
C ASP A 141 9.23 7.37 1.93
N GLY A 142 9.60 6.85 3.10
CA GLY A 142 10.94 6.96 3.69
C GLY A 142 11.12 8.08 4.71
N THR A 143 10.23 9.09 4.73
CA THR A 143 10.17 10.19 5.69
C THR A 143 8.92 10.08 6.55
N ASN A 144 7.75 9.95 5.92
CA ASN A 144 6.47 9.81 6.58
C ASN A 144 6.02 8.34 6.54
N THR A 145 5.22 7.93 7.52
CA THR A 145 4.71 6.56 7.62
C THR A 145 3.20 6.61 7.70
N GLY A 146 2.54 5.97 6.75
CA GLY A 146 1.09 5.90 6.65
C GLY A 146 0.45 5.06 7.76
N SER A 147 -0.89 5.03 7.74
CA SER A 147 -1.68 4.21 8.68
C SER A 147 -1.55 2.72 8.35
N THR A 148 -1.64 1.84 9.35
CA THR A 148 -1.56 0.38 9.10
C THR A 148 -2.89 -0.20 8.66
N VAL A 149 -2.86 -1.22 7.79
CA VAL A 149 -4.04 -2.05 7.45
C VAL A 149 -3.77 -3.49 7.86
N SER A 150 -4.61 -4.04 8.73
CA SER A 150 -4.54 -5.45 9.13
C SER A 150 -5.58 -6.28 8.41
N TYR A 151 -5.17 -7.44 7.93
CA TYR A 151 -5.95 -8.41 7.18
C TYR A 151 -6.09 -9.71 7.96
N THR A 152 -7.23 -10.37 7.76
CA THR A 152 -7.42 -11.81 8.02
C THR A 152 -7.80 -12.45 6.70
N VAL A 153 -6.85 -13.10 6.03
CA VAL A 153 -7.06 -13.71 4.71
C VAL A 153 -7.45 -15.17 4.91
N THR A 154 -8.71 -15.51 4.66
CA THR A 154 -9.21 -16.88 4.78
C THR A 154 -8.98 -17.64 3.49
N VAL A 155 -8.43 -18.85 3.57
CA VAL A 155 -8.25 -19.74 2.42
C VAL A 155 -9.48 -20.65 2.26
N ASP A 156 -10.07 -20.65 1.07
CA ASP A 156 -11.20 -21.51 0.72
C ASP A 156 -10.72 -22.82 0.07
N ASP A 157 -11.28 -23.93 0.56
CA ASP A 157 -11.11 -25.30 0.04
C ASP A 157 -11.63 -25.42 -1.40
N THR A 158 -10.80 -25.97 -2.29
CA THR A 158 -11.21 -26.42 -3.61
C THR A 158 -11.01 -27.93 -3.73
N ASN A 159 -11.93 -28.61 -4.43
CA ASN A 159 -11.77 -30.06 -4.62
C ASN A 159 -10.62 -30.36 -5.61
N ASP A 160 -9.39 -30.42 -5.10
CA ASP A 160 -8.15 -30.63 -5.83
C ASP A 160 -7.51 -32.01 -5.53
N GLN A 161 -7.90 -32.63 -4.41
CA GLN A 161 -7.46 -33.96 -4.03
C GLN A 161 -8.09 -35.05 -4.92
N THR A 162 -7.26 -36.04 -5.29
CA THR A 162 -7.74 -37.24 -5.98
C THR A 162 -8.27 -38.25 -4.97
N PRO A 163 -9.51 -38.77 -5.13
CA PRO A 163 -10.02 -39.81 -4.27
C PRO A 163 -9.09 -41.04 -4.29
N THR A 164 -8.57 -41.42 -3.13
CA THR A 164 -7.80 -42.65 -2.99
C THR A 164 -8.70 -43.78 -2.48
N TYR A 165 -8.58 -44.95 -3.10
CA TYR A 165 -9.19 -46.18 -2.60
C TYR A 165 -8.08 -47.10 -2.09
N SER A 166 -8.15 -47.50 -0.83
CA SER A 166 -7.21 -48.41 -0.16
C SER A 166 -7.82 -49.78 0.12
N GLY A 167 -8.64 -50.30 -0.80
CA GLY A 167 -9.16 -51.66 -0.72
C GLY A 167 -8.01 -52.67 -0.57
N GLY A 168 -7.95 -53.32 0.59
CA GLY A 168 -6.90 -54.26 0.93
C GLY A 168 -7.12 -55.66 0.34
N ASP A 169 -8.35 -55.98 -0.06
CA ASP A 169 -8.68 -57.31 -0.57
C ASP A 169 -8.64 -57.35 -2.11
N THR A 170 -7.47 -57.68 -2.65
CA THR A 170 -7.32 -57.93 -4.10
C THR A 170 -7.83 -59.32 -4.52
N THR A 171 -8.26 -60.15 -3.58
CA THR A 171 -8.70 -61.53 -3.81
C THR A 171 -9.88 -61.93 -2.92
N PRO A 172 -11.02 -61.21 -2.98
CA PRO A 172 -12.12 -61.49 -2.09
C PRO A 172 -12.73 -62.86 -2.39
N SER A 173 -13.07 -63.58 -1.34
CA SER A 173 -13.70 -64.90 -1.43
C SER A 173 -14.92 -64.96 -0.52
N VAL A 174 -15.99 -65.58 -1.02
CA VAL A 174 -17.27 -65.67 -0.34
C VAL A 174 -17.74 -67.11 -0.29
N ALA A 175 -18.30 -67.52 0.85
CA ALA A 175 -18.88 -68.85 1.01
C ALA A 175 -20.27 -68.92 0.35
N GLU A 176 -20.61 -70.09 -0.21
CA GLU A 176 -21.96 -70.36 -0.72
C GLU A 176 -23.00 -70.11 0.37
N GLY A 177 -24.05 -69.33 0.04
CA GLY A 177 -25.10 -68.94 0.98
C GLY A 177 -24.90 -67.58 1.67
N THR A 178 -23.88 -66.80 1.30
CA THR A 178 -23.64 -65.45 1.84
C THR A 178 -23.60 -64.39 0.72
N THR A 179 -23.86 -63.12 1.06
CA THR A 179 -24.04 -62.02 0.09
C THR A 179 -22.97 -60.92 0.15
N ALA A 180 -22.11 -60.91 1.16
CA ALA A 180 -21.03 -59.92 1.28
C ALA A 180 -19.71 -60.54 0.81
N VAL A 181 -18.98 -59.83 -0.05
CA VAL A 181 -17.73 -60.32 -0.68
C VAL A 181 -16.53 -59.44 -0.30
N ASP A 182 -16.75 -58.15 -0.09
CA ASP A 182 -15.75 -57.17 0.36
C ASP A 182 -16.48 -55.99 1.04
N SER A 183 -15.80 -55.21 1.89
CA SER A 183 -16.36 -54.03 2.59
C SER A 183 -15.45 -52.82 2.50
#